data_AF-A0AAV3QCU9-F1
#
_entry.id   AF-A0AAV3QCU9-F1
#
_cell.length_a   1.000
_cell.length_b   1.000
_cell.length_c   1.000
_cell.angle_alpha   90.00
_cell.angle_beta   90.00
_cell.angle_gamma   90.00
#
_symmetry.space_group_name_H-M   'P 1'
#
loop_
_entity.id
_entity.type
_entity.pdbx_description
1 polymer ?
#
loop_
_entity_poly.entity_id
_entity_poly.type
_entity_poly.pdbx_seq_one_letter_code
_entity_poly.pdbx_strand_id
1 'polypeptide(L)'
;MLNNTYRSMKKAREIWDVLHNKYFNLKKDIDRFTIVNYFYHKFDPNKSMMDEISALDVYITKLAELNIVVPNAIQVDAILSKLPPSWNSYHKKILHSNETFTVEQLTTNMQVEIQGSESWM
;
A
#
# COMPACT_ATOMS: atom_id res chain seq x y z
N MET A 1 1.15 41.84 -35.14
CA MET A 1 0.43 41.15 -34.03
C MET A 1 0.79 39.66 -33.93
N LEU A 2 0.85 38.92 -35.05
CA LEU A 2 1.18 37.47 -35.09
C LEU A 2 2.51 37.07 -34.39
N ASN A 3 3.54 37.91 -34.47
CA ASN A 3 4.84 37.59 -33.88
C ASN A 3 4.83 37.67 -32.34
N ASN A 4 3.98 38.53 -31.76
CA ASN A 4 3.87 38.67 -30.31
C ASN A 4 3.03 37.55 -29.71
N THR A 5 1.94 37.14 -30.38
CA THR A 5 1.10 36.00 -29.98
C THR A 5 1.84 34.66 -30.11
N TYR A 6 2.65 34.48 -31.15
CA TYR A 6 3.51 33.29 -31.28
C TYR A 6 4.55 33.21 -30.14
N ARG A 7 5.18 34.34 -29.80
CA ARG A 7 6.17 34.42 -28.72
C ARG A 7 5.55 34.20 -27.34
N SER A 8 4.32 34.66 -27.11
CA SER A 8 3.59 34.41 -25.85
C SER A 8 3.16 32.95 -25.73
N MET A 9 2.68 32.33 -26.82
CA MET A 9 2.34 30.89 -26.83
C MET A 9 3.56 30.01 -26.57
N LYS A 10 4.73 30.34 -27.15
CA LYS A 10 5.97 29.62 -26.89
C LYS A 10 6.36 29.65 -25.41
N LYS A 11 6.32 30.82 -24.78
CA LYS A 11 6.60 30.96 -23.34
C LYS A 11 5.61 30.21 -22.46
N ALA A 12 4.31 30.26 -22.79
CA ALA A 12 3.28 29.55 -22.05
C ALA A 12 3.50 28.03 -22.12
N ARG A 13 3.90 27.50 -23.28
CA ARG A 13 4.24 26.08 -23.46
C ARG A 13 5.50 25.69 -22.68
N GLU A 14 6.54 26.52 -22.71
CA GLU A 14 7.76 26.27 -21.92
C GLU A 14 7.48 26.24 -20.41
N ILE A 15 6.63 27.14 -19.90
CA ILE A 15 6.19 27.13 -18.50
C ILE A 15 5.39 25.85 -18.19
N TRP A 16 4.45 25.49 -19.07
CA TRP A 16 3.68 24.25 -18.94
C TRP A 16 4.58 23.01 -18.92
N ASP A 17 5.54 22.90 -19.83
CA ASP A 17 6.44 21.73 -19.91
C ASP A 17 7.32 21.60 -18.66
N VAL A 18 7.81 22.71 -18.10
CA VAL A 18 8.56 22.71 -16.83
C VAL A 18 7.69 22.27 -15.66
N LEU A 19 6.47 22.81 -15.54
CA LEU A 19 5.53 22.42 -14.49
C LEU A 19 5.11 20.95 -14.65
N HIS A 20 4.76 20.54 -15.87
CA HIS A 20 4.38 19.18 -16.19
C HIS A 20 5.52 18.21 -15.84
N ASN A 21 6.77 18.47 -16.27
CA ASN A 21 7.89 17.61 -15.88
C ASN A 21 8.13 17.59 -14.37
N LYS A 22 8.03 18.74 -13.70
CA LYS A 22 8.29 18.82 -12.25
C LYS A 22 7.25 18.10 -11.42
N TYR A 23 5.97 18.13 -11.81
CA TYR A 23 4.88 17.56 -11.02
C TYR A 23 4.41 16.19 -11.51
N PHE A 24 4.43 15.94 -12.83
CA PHE A 24 4.02 14.66 -13.40
C PHE A 24 5.09 13.58 -13.21
N ASN A 25 6.38 13.90 -13.40
CA ASN A 25 7.45 12.93 -13.10
C ASN A 25 7.62 12.73 -11.61
N LEU A 26 7.46 13.79 -10.79
CA LEU A 26 7.44 13.65 -9.34
C LEU A 26 6.29 12.74 -8.89
N LYS A 27 5.10 12.87 -9.48
CA LYS A 27 3.99 11.95 -9.24
C LYS A 27 4.42 10.52 -9.61
N LYS A 28 4.92 10.29 -10.82
CA LYS A 28 5.43 8.97 -11.26
C LYS A 28 6.52 8.37 -10.35
N ASP A 29 7.42 9.20 -9.82
CA ASP A 29 8.49 8.79 -8.91
C ASP A 29 7.93 8.49 -7.50
N ILE A 30 6.98 9.30 -7.00
CA ILE A 30 6.23 9.05 -5.76
C ILE A 30 5.40 7.77 -5.88
N ASP A 31 4.79 7.52 -7.04
CA ASP A 31 4.00 6.32 -7.34
C ASP A 31 4.91 5.08 -7.23
N ARG A 32 6.08 5.13 -7.87
CA ARG A 32 7.07 4.04 -7.78
C ARG A 32 7.54 3.83 -6.35
N PHE A 33 7.82 4.90 -5.60
CA PHE A 33 8.28 4.80 -4.22
C PHE A 33 7.19 4.22 -3.31
N THR A 34 5.92 4.58 -3.51
CA THR A 34 4.78 4.07 -2.73
C THR A 34 4.57 2.57 -2.96
N ILE A 35 4.62 2.12 -4.22
CA ILE A 35 4.51 0.69 -4.56
C ILE A 35 5.66 -0.10 -3.92
N VAL A 36 6.90 0.38 -4.09
CA VAL A 36 8.09 -0.28 -3.51
C VAL A 36 7.96 -0.36 -1.99
N ASN A 37 7.59 0.74 -1.33
CA ASN A 37 7.44 0.74 0.12
C ASN A 37 6.36 -0.24 0.58
N TYR A 38 5.21 -0.31 -0.09
CA TYR A 38 4.17 -1.28 0.25
C TYR A 38 4.69 -2.74 0.21
N PHE A 39 5.37 -3.13 -0.87
CA PHE A 39 5.85 -4.50 -1.03
C PHE A 39 6.99 -4.86 -0.08
N TYR A 40 7.93 -3.93 0.13
CA TYR A 40 9.13 -4.17 0.94
C TYR A 40 9.00 -3.77 2.40
N HIS A 41 7.86 -3.22 2.82
CA HIS A 41 7.58 -2.95 4.22
C HIS A 41 7.70 -4.23 5.04
N LYS A 42 8.44 -4.18 6.15
CA LYS A 42 8.61 -5.30 7.08
C LYS A 42 7.95 -4.95 8.39
N PHE A 43 7.28 -5.92 9.00
CA PHE A 43 6.71 -5.73 10.32
C PHE A 43 7.84 -5.52 11.33
N ASP A 44 7.77 -4.41 12.07
CA ASP A 44 8.68 -4.11 13.16
C ASP A 44 8.31 -4.98 14.36
N PRO A 45 9.22 -5.82 14.89
CA PRO A 45 8.92 -6.64 16.06
C PRO A 45 8.63 -5.82 17.33
N ASN A 46 8.95 -4.52 17.34
CA ASN A 46 8.67 -3.63 18.47
C ASN A 46 7.28 -2.96 18.37
N LYS A 47 6.55 -3.13 17.26
CA LYS A 47 5.21 -2.58 17.08
C LYS A 47 4.17 -3.68 17.13
N SER A 48 2.93 -3.29 17.43
CA SER A 48 1.83 -4.26 17.37
C SER A 48 1.57 -4.65 15.91
N MET A 49 1.13 -5.89 15.70
CA MET A 49 0.73 -6.37 14.37
C MET A 49 -0.40 -5.51 13.76
N MET A 50 -1.29 -4.98 14.60
CA MET A 50 -2.41 -4.13 14.17
C MET A 50 -1.91 -2.77 13.67
N ASP A 51 -0.90 -2.18 14.31
CA ASP A 51 -0.27 -0.94 13.84
C ASP A 51 0.44 -1.15 12.50
N GLU A 52 1.07 -2.32 12.33
CA GLU A 52 1.74 -2.69 11.09
C GLU A 52 0.77 -2.93 9.92
N ILE A 53 -0.36 -3.59 10.17
CA ILE A 53 -1.45 -3.72 9.17
C ILE A 53 -2.03 -2.34 8.83
N SER A 54 -2.26 -1.49 9.83
CA SER A 54 -2.72 -0.11 9.61
C SER A 54 -1.74 0.71 8.77
N ALA A 55 -0.43 0.50 8.94
CA ALA A 55 0.60 1.14 8.12
C ALA A 55 0.52 0.68 6.65
N LEU A 56 0.16 -0.58 6.39
CA LEU A 56 -0.09 -1.07 5.03
C LEU A 56 -1.31 -0.40 4.40
N ASP A 57 -2.40 -0.20 5.14
CA ASP A 57 -3.60 0.49 4.65
C ASP A 57 -3.33 1.93 4.23
N VAL A 58 -2.40 2.62 4.92
CA VAL A 58 -1.94 3.96 4.51
C VAL A 58 -1.30 3.93 3.12
N TYR A 59 -0.51 2.90 2.80
CA TYR A 59 0.05 2.75 1.45
C TYR A 59 -1.04 2.41 0.43
N ILE A 60 -2.01 1.56 0.76
CA ILE A 60 -3.14 1.24 -0.12
C ILE A 60 -3.95 2.48 -0.45
N THR A 61 -4.22 3.32 0.55
CA THR A 61 -4.93 4.60 0.38
C THR A 61 -4.16 5.51 -0.59
N LYS A 62 -2.85 5.66 -0.40
CA LYS A 62 -1.99 6.44 -1.30
C LYS A 62 -1.97 5.87 -2.72
N LEU A 63 -1.94 4.54 -2.88
CA LEU A 63 -2.00 3.89 -4.19
C LEU A 63 -3.35 4.15 -4.88
N ALA A 64 -4.45 4.16 -4.13
CA ALA A 64 -5.77 4.47 -4.66
C ALA A 64 -5.87 5.92 -5.18
N GLU A 65 -5.25 6.90 -4.51
CA GLU A 65 -5.14 8.29 -4.99
C GLU A 65 -4.39 8.40 -6.34
N LEU A 66 -3.60 7.38 -6.67
CA LEU A 66 -2.84 7.24 -7.91
C LEU A 66 -3.56 6.39 -8.96
N ASN A 67 -4.82 6.00 -8.69
CA ASN A 67 -5.62 5.06 -9.48
C ASN A 67 -5.03 3.65 -9.57
N ILE A 68 -4.20 3.27 -8.59
CA ILE A 68 -3.66 1.91 -8.47
C ILE A 68 -4.49 1.17 -7.42
N VAL A 69 -5.37 0.30 -7.89
CA VAL A 69 -6.20 -0.54 -7.01
C VAL A 69 -5.45 -1.84 -6.74
N VAL A 70 -5.18 -2.12 -5.46
CA VAL A 70 -4.59 -3.39 -5.03
C VAL A 70 -5.72 -4.35 -4.66
N PRO A 71 -5.88 -5.50 -5.36
CA PRO A 71 -6.91 -6.48 -5.02
C PRO A 71 -6.75 -7.03 -3.60
N ASN A 72 -7.87 -7.31 -2.92
CA ASN A 72 -7.87 -7.85 -1.54
C ASN A 72 -6.99 -9.10 -1.39
N ALA A 73 -6.99 -10.02 -2.37
CA ALA A 73 -6.15 -11.21 -2.34
C ALA A 73 -4.65 -10.86 -2.22
N ILE A 74 -4.18 -9.86 -3.00
CA ILE A 74 -2.80 -9.39 -2.92
C ILE A 74 -2.52 -8.76 -1.56
N GLN A 75 -3.49 -8.04 -1.00
CA GLN A 75 -3.32 -7.43 0.32
C GLN A 75 -3.21 -8.47 1.44
N VAL A 76 -4.06 -9.50 1.40
CA VAL A 76 -4.02 -10.63 2.34
C VAL A 76 -2.69 -11.36 2.24
N ASP A 77 -2.24 -11.71 1.03
CA ASP A 77 -0.94 -12.39 0.83
C ASP A 77 0.24 -11.50 1.26
N ALA A 78 0.14 -10.20 1.05
CA ALA A 78 1.15 -9.24 1.51
C ALA A 78 1.26 -9.19 3.04
N ILE A 79 0.14 -9.30 3.77
CA ILE A 79 0.14 -9.38 5.25
C ILE A 79 0.70 -10.73 5.69
N LEU A 80 0.15 -11.82 5.14
CA LEU A 80 0.54 -13.20 5.46
C LEU A 80 2.05 -13.44 5.30
N SER A 81 2.65 -12.93 4.22
CA SER A 81 4.09 -13.04 3.96
C SER A 81 4.98 -12.24 4.91
N LYS A 82 4.43 -11.23 5.61
CA LYS A 82 5.15 -10.38 6.57
C LYS A 82 5.00 -10.86 8.01
N LEU A 83 4.14 -11.85 8.26
CA LEU A 83 3.93 -12.38 9.59
C LEU A 83 5.19 -13.03 10.15
N PRO A 84 5.44 -12.89 11.46
CA PRO A 84 6.57 -13.55 12.09
C PRO A 84 6.37 -15.09 12.10
N PRO A 85 7.46 -15.87 12.20
CA PRO A 85 7.39 -17.34 12.15
C PRO A 85 6.44 -17.99 13.18
N SER A 86 6.20 -17.32 14.32
CA SER A 86 5.24 -17.76 15.34
C SER A 86 3.81 -17.90 14.81
N TRP A 87 3.47 -17.25 13.70
CA TRP A 87 2.14 -17.30 13.07
C TRP A 87 2.04 -18.33 11.94
N ASN A 88 3.03 -19.20 11.75
CA ASN A 88 3.05 -20.16 10.65
C ASN A 88 1.86 -21.16 10.68
N SER A 89 1.38 -21.51 11.87
CA SER A 89 0.18 -22.35 12.02
C SER A 89 -1.08 -21.64 11.51
N TYR A 90 -1.25 -20.37 11.86
CA TYR A 90 -2.33 -19.52 11.37
C TYR A 90 -2.23 -19.33 9.85
N HIS A 91 -1.03 -19.04 9.34
CA HIS A 91 -0.76 -18.91 7.90
C HIS A 91 -1.22 -20.15 7.12
N LYS A 92 -0.88 -21.36 7.61
CA LYS A 92 -1.34 -22.62 7.00
C LYS A 92 -2.86 -22.80 7.10
N LYS A 93 -3.49 -22.38 8.19
CA LYS A 93 -4.95 -22.45 8.36
C LYS A 93 -5.66 -21.59 7.30
N ILE A 94 -5.15 -20.40 7.02
CA ILE A 94 -5.68 -19.51 5.99
C ILE A 94 -5.46 -20.11 4.59
N LEU A 95 -4.27 -20.62 4.28
CA LEU A 95 -3.98 -21.22 2.97
C LEU A 95 -4.79 -22.48 2.65
N HIS A 96 -5.18 -23.25 3.66
CA HIS A 96 -6.03 -24.43 3.48
C HIS A 96 -7.53 -24.09 3.52
N SER A 97 -7.91 -22.84 3.80
CA SER A 97 -9.30 -22.43 3.73
C SER A 97 -9.71 -22.23 2.26
N ASN A 98 -10.98 -22.53 1.96
CA ASN A 98 -11.57 -22.22 0.66
C ASN A 98 -12.20 -20.81 0.64
N GLU A 99 -11.96 -20.01 1.69
CA GLU A 99 -12.55 -18.69 1.86
C GLU A 99 -11.64 -17.61 1.27
N THR A 100 -12.23 -16.68 0.54
CA THR A 100 -11.54 -15.45 0.14
C THR A 100 -11.63 -14.44 1.27
N PHE A 101 -10.50 -14.06 1.86
CA PHE A 101 -10.45 -13.06 2.92
C PHE A 101 -10.35 -11.63 2.37
N THR A 102 -11.02 -10.70 3.04
CA THR A 102 -10.66 -9.29 3.04
C THR A 102 -9.63 -9.01 4.13
N VAL A 103 -8.94 -7.86 4.05
CA VAL A 103 -8.02 -7.42 5.12
C VAL A 103 -8.75 -7.28 6.46
N GLU A 104 -9.98 -6.77 6.45
CA GLU A 104 -10.82 -6.65 7.64
C GLU A 104 -11.12 -8.01 8.28
N GLN A 105 -11.57 -8.98 7.49
CA GLN A 105 -11.85 -10.34 7.97
C GLN A 105 -10.59 -11.02 8.52
N LEU A 106 -9.46 -10.87 7.83
CA LEU A 106 -8.17 -11.37 8.29
C LEU A 106 -7.80 -10.75 9.65
N THR A 107 -7.95 -9.43 9.77
CA THR A 107 -7.61 -8.67 10.99
C THR A 107 -8.48 -9.10 12.17
N THR A 108 -9.79 -9.24 11.99
CA THR A 108 -10.70 -9.75 13.03
C THR A 108 -10.32 -11.17 13.46
N ASN A 109 -10.02 -12.06 12.50
CA ASN A 109 -9.61 -13.42 12.82
C ASN A 109 -8.28 -13.47 13.59
N MET A 110 -7.33 -12.59 13.26
CA MET A 110 -6.06 -12.46 13.98
C MET A 110 -6.27 -11.97 15.42
N GLN A 111 -7.16 -11.00 15.65
CA GLN A 111 -7.47 -10.52 17.00
C GLN A 111 -8.02 -11.65 17.88
N VAL A 112 -8.91 -12.49 17.33
CA VAL A 112 -9.44 -13.66 18.05
C VAL A 112 -8.33 -14.67 18.38
N GLU A 113 -7.42 -14.93 17.45
CA GLU A 113 -6.29 -15.85 17.67
C GLU A 113 -5.35 -15.34 18.79
N ILE A 114 -5.05 -14.03 18.81
CA ILE A 114 -4.24 -13.39 19.86
C ILE A 114 -4.94 -13.52 21.22
N GLN A 115 -6.20 -13.10 21.30
CA GLN A 115 -6.98 -13.14 22.54
C GLN A 115 -7.12 -14.58 23.08
N GLY A 116 -7.31 -15.54 22.18
CA GLY A 116 -7.38 -16.96 22.52
C GLY A 116 -6.06 -17.50 23.07
N SER A 117 -4.92 -17.01 22.57
CA SER A 117 -3.59 -17.38 23.08
C SER A 117 -3.29 -16.80 24.46
N GLU A 118 -3.77 -15.58 24.75
CA GLU A 118 -3.60 -14.91 26.05
C GLU A 118 -4.52 -15.50 27.12
N SER A 119 -5.69 -16.05 26.76
CA SER A 119 -6.65 -16.62 27.71
C SER A 119 -6.20 -17.92 28.40
N TRP A 120 -5.11 -18.55 27.96
CA TRP A 120 -4.56 -19.79 28.53
C TRP A 120 -3.20 -19.59 29.20
N MET A 121 -2.72 -18.35 29.29
CA MET A 121 -1.50 -17.96 30.01
C MET A 121 -1.84 -17.28 31.34
#